data_AF-A0AAJ2YX30-F1
#
_entry.id   AF-A0AAJ2YX30-F1
#
_cell.length_a   1.000
_cell.length_b   1.000
_cell.length_c   1.000
_cell.angle_alpha   90.00
_cell.angle_beta   90.00
_cell.angle_gamma   90.00
#
_symmetry.space_group_name_H-M   'P 1'
#
loop_
_entity.id
_entity.type
_entity.pdbx_description
1 polymer ?
#
loop_
_entity_poly.entity_id
_entity_poly.type
_entity_poly.pdbx_seq_one_letter_code
_entity_poly.pdbx_strand_id
1 'polypeptide(L)'
;MEILMMLGLLVVTLGFGWIAGKLGFAKVVGQLIAGVVVGPALLGLVEPSHLMHVVSEFGVMLLMVNAGLETDARQLLQNFKASNLVALMGVVAPLAVFPVVALLFGYEWQIALFWGVVFAATSISITISVLGEQGKLGTVMGAVVLGAAVLDDILALLLVTAYAAFIGGSGLGLNTVMPIIAFAIGVLLRQLPKSDKLLHTTELFGEWTVFPIFFGSIGLNVVFHNLAETWWIMILLTSLAVATKYYGAGFGARMARLDKYTSNAIGAGMVSRGEMALVIAQIGATGHILSNQVFGEMVIVIIASTIIAPLMMRPLIAKVK
;
A
#
# COMPACT_ATOMS: atom_id res chain seq x y z
N MET A 1 4.56 -6.96 30.86
CA MET A 1 4.53 -8.02 29.84
C MET A 1 4.35 -7.44 28.44
N GLU A 2 3.39 -6.54 28.22
CA GLU A 2 3.17 -5.88 26.91
C GLU A 2 4.42 -5.22 26.30
N ILE A 3 5.20 -4.46 27.09
CA ILE A 3 6.43 -3.82 26.60
C ILE A 3 7.45 -4.86 26.12
N LEU A 4 7.59 -5.98 26.82
CA LEU A 4 8.53 -7.04 26.44
C LEU A 4 8.10 -7.71 25.13
N MET A 5 6.80 -7.97 24.96
CA MET A 5 6.25 -8.52 23.71
C MET A 5 6.42 -7.54 22.54
N MET A 6 6.21 -6.24 22.78
CA MET A 6 6.43 -5.20 21.77
C MET A 6 7.90 -5.07 21.38
N LEU A 7 8.82 -5.13 22.34
CA LEU A 7 10.26 -5.15 22.06
C LEU A 7 10.68 -6.42 21.31
N GLY A 8 10.11 -7.57 21.67
CA GLY A 8 10.31 -8.83 20.94
C GLY A 8 9.86 -8.72 19.48
N LEU A 9 8.65 -8.19 19.26
CA LEU A 9 8.11 -7.91 17.92
C LEU A 9 9.03 -6.97 17.13
N LEU A 10 9.46 -5.85 17.74
CA LEU A 10 10.37 -4.88 17.12
C LEU A 10 11.67 -5.54 16.65
N VAL A 11 12.31 -6.36 17.48
CA VAL A 11 13.57 -7.04 17.11
C VAL A 11 13.37 -7.99 15.93
N VAL A 12 12.30 -8.81 15.96
CA VAL A 12 12.05 -9.78 14.88
C VAL A 12 11.69 -9.08 13.57
N THR A 13 10.85 -8.05 13.64
CA THR A 13 10.43 -7.27 12.46
C THR A 13 11.60 -6.51 11.84
N LEU A 14 12.51 -5.93 12.64
CA LEU A 14 13.77 -5.35 12.14
C LEU A 14 14.64 -6.40 11.44
N GLY A 15 14.78 -7.59 12.04
CA GLY A 15 15.53 -8.70 11.46
C GLY A 15 14.99 -9.14 10.11
N PHE A 16 13.68 -9.45 10.03
CA PHE A 16 13.05 -9.88 8.78
C PHE A 16 13.02 -8.75 7.74
N GLY A 17 12.78 -7.51 8.15
CA GLY A 17 12.83 -6.35 7.25
C GLY A 17 14.21 -6.17 6.62
N TRP A 18 15.28 -6.36 7.39
CA TRP A 18 16.65 -6.34 6.88
C TRP A 18 16.93 -7.50 5.90
N ILE A 19 16.46 -8.71 6.21
CA ILE A 19 16.59 -9.87 5.30
C ILE A 19 15.85 -9.60 3.99
N ALA A 20 14.62 -9.09 4.05
CA ALA A 20 13.84 -8.75 2.86
C ALA A 20 14.56 -7.71 1.99
N GLY A 21 15.11 -6.65 2.60
CA GLY A 21 15.92 -5.64 1.92
C GLY A 21 17.14 -6.24 1.22
N LYS A 22 17.85 -7.17 1.88
CA LYS A 22 18.98 -7.89 1.27
C LYS A 22 18.59 -8.75 0.06
N LEU A 23 17.37 -9.27 0.04
CA LEU A 23 16.83 -10.06 -1.06
C LEU A 23 16.24 -9.20 -2.20
N GLY A 24 16.26 -7.87 -2.06
CA GLY A 24 15.71 -6.93 -3.06
C GLY A 24 14.19 -6.74 -2.97
N PHE A 25 13.58 -7.11 -1.84
CA PHE A 25 12.18 -6.82 -1.53
C PHE A 25 12.08 -5.60 -0.61
N ALA A 26 10.89 -5.00 -0.52
CA ALA A 26 10.65 -3.94 0.45
C ALA A 26 10.72 -4.48 1.89
N LYS A 27 11.31 -3.69 2.80
CA LYS A 27 11.41 -4.03 4.23
C LYS A 27 10.04 -4.36 4.84
N VAL A 28 8.99 -3.65 4.40
CA VAL A 28 7.60 -3.85 4.85
C VAL A 28 7.12 -5.28 4.70
N VAL A 29 7.50 -5.96 3.60
CA VAL A 29 7.15 -7.36 3.35
C VAL A 29 7.74 -8.24 4.43
N GLY A 30 9.01 -8.05 4.76
CA GLY A 30 9.68 -8.77 5.84
C GLY A 30 9.04 -8.51 7.19
N GLN A 31 8.71 -7.25 7.50
CA GLN A 31 8.09 -6.87 8.77
C GLN A 31 6.69 -7.47 8.95
N LEU A 32 5.86 -7.51 7.89
CA LEU A 32 4.57 -8.18 7.91
C LEU A 32 4.72 -9.69 8.11
N ILE A 33 5.62 -10.33 7.36
CA ILE A 33 5.89 -11.78 7.50
C ILE A 33 6.36 -12.10 8.90
N ALA A 34 7.23 -11.26 9.50
CA ALA A 34 7.64 -11.42 10.89
C ALA A 34 6.44 -11.44 11.84
N GLY A 35 5.51 -10.50 11.70
CA GLY A 35 4.27 -10.47 12.47
C GLY A 35 3.43 -11.73 12.32
N VAL A 36 3.23 -12.21 11.09
CA VAL A 36 2.49 -13.46 10.83
C VAL A 36 3.18 -14.67 11.47
N VAL A 37 4.51 -14.74 11.40
CA VAL A 37 5.31 -15.84 11.96
C VAL A 37 5.28 -15.88 13.47
N VAL A 38 5.51 -14.76 14.15
CA VAL A 38 5.54 -14.73 15.63
C VAL A 38 4.16 -14.63 16.26
N GLY A 39 3.16 -14.25 15.47
CA GLY A 39 1.80 -14.04 15.91
C GLY A 39 0.99 -15.33 16.12
N PRO A 40 -0.28 -15.19 16.52
CA PRO A 40 -1.18 -16.31 16.81
C PRO A 40 -1.42 -17.25 15.63
N ALA A 41 -1.19 -16.79 14.40
CA ALA A 41 -1.37 -17.59 13.19
C ALA A 41 -0.40 -18.77 13.08
N LEU A 42 0.82 -18.64 13.63
CA LEU A 42 1.89 -19.62 13.48
C LEU A 42 2.52 -20.02 14.82
N LEU A 43 3.44 -19.21 15.36
CA LEU A 43 4.19 -19.58 16.57
C LEU A 43 3.48 -19.20 17.86
N GLY A 44 2.56 -18.23 17.82
CA GLY A 44 1.81 -17.77 19.01
C GLY A 44 2.69 -17.19 20.12
N LEU A 45 3.87 -16.66 19.78
CA LEU A 45 4.83 -16.13 20.76
C LEU A 45 4.50 -14.69 21.18
N VAL A 46 3.82 -13.96 20.31
CA VAL A 46 3.43 -12.56 20.52
C VAL A 46 1.94 -12.44 20.25
N GLU A 47 1.21 -11.93 21.23
CA GLU A 47 -0.21 -11.61 21.07
C GLU A 47 -0.40 -10.10 20.82
N PRO A 48 -1.42 -9.70 20.04
CA PRO A 48 -1.81 -8.30 19.93
C PRO A 48 -2.10 -7.70 21.31
N SER A 49 -1.56 -6.50 21.58
CA SER A 49 -1.77 -5.78 22.85
C SER A 49 -2.25 -4.35 22.61
N HIS A 50 -2.86 -3.73 23.63
CA HIS A 50 -3.33 -2.36 23.54
C HIS A 50 -2.18 -1.39 23.22
N LEU A 51 -1.00 -1.57 23.84
CA LEU A 51 0.16 -0.73 23.55
C LEU A 51 0.61 -0.83 22.08
N MET A 52 0.64 -2.05 21.51
CA MET A 52 0.96 -2.23 20.09
C MET A 52 -0.07 -1.54 19.19
N HIS A 53 -1.36 -1.59 19.55
CA HIS A 53 -2.41 -0.90 18.81
C HIS A 53 -2.20 0.61 18.79
N VAL A 54 -1.93 1.24 19.95
CA VAL A 54 -1.68 2.68 20.03
C VAL A 54 -0.44 3.09 19.22
N VAL A 55 0.64 2.31 19.30
CA VAL A 55 1.85 2.56 18.49
C VAL A 55 1.58 2.35 17.00
N SER A 56 0.74 1.37 16.64
CA SER A 56 0.31 1.10 15.27
C SER A 56 -0.52 2.25 14.70
N GLU A 57 -1.48 2.79 15.45
CA GLU A 57 -2.24 3.99 15.06
C GLU A 57 -1.33 5.20 14.85
N PHE A 58 -0.35 5.39 15.74
CA PHE A 58 0.68 6.41 15.55
C PHE A 58 1.56 6.15 14.32
N GLY A 59 1.89 4.89 14.06
CA GLY A 59 2.60 4.46 12.85
C GLY A 59 1.86 4.80 11.58
N VAL A 60 0.56 4.54 11.51
CA VAL A 60 -0.30 4.96 10.38
C VAL A 60 -0.20 6.46 10.17
N MET A 61 -0.34 7.26 11.23
CA MET A 61 -0.26 8.73 11.13
C MET A 61 1.10 9.19 10.61
N LEU A 62 2.19 8.69 11.20
CA LEU A 62 3.55 9.06 10.79
C LEU A 62 3.81 8.66 9.33
N LEU A 63 3.32 7.48 8.92
CA LEU A 63 3.47 6.98 7.56
C LEU A 63 2.70 7.86 6.57
N MET A 64 1.48 8.28 6.90
CA MET A 64 0.73 9.23 6.08
C MET A 64 1.39 10.60 5.98
N VAL A 65 1.98 11.11 7.08
CA VAL A 65 2.78 12.35 7.02
C VAL A 65 3.96 12.18 6.06
N ASN A 66 4.67 11.05 6.13
CA ASN A 66 5.79 10.76 5.23
C ASN A 66 5.31 10.67 3.77
N ALA A 67 4.23 9.96 3.48
CA ALA A 67 3.65 9.89 2.13
C ALA A 67 3.27 11.28 1.59
N GLY A 68 2.72 12.16 2.45
CA GLY A 68 2.45 13.55 2.09
C GLY A 68 3.75 14.36 1.86
N LEU A 69 4.80 14.12 2.65
CA LEU A 69 6.12 14.73 2.48
C LEU A 69 6.89 14.22 1.24
N GLU A 70 6.62 13.00 0.79
CA GLU A 70 7.16 12.45 -0.45
C GLU A 70 6.50 13.06 -1.69
N THR A 71 5.33 13.67 -1.54
CA THR A 71 4.55 14.25 -2.65
C THR A 71 5.31 15.41 -3.32
N ASP A 72 5.96 15.11 -4.45
CA ASP A 72 6.66 16.12 -5.24
C ASP A 72 5.71 16.79 -6.25
N ALA A 73 5.28 18.02 -5.94
CA ALA A 73 4.44 18.82 -6.82
C ALA A 73 5.07 19.06 -8.20
N ARG A 74 6.41 19.09 -8.32
CA ARG A 74 7.09 19.27 -9.61
C ARG A 74 6.94 18.01 -10.48
N GLN A 75 7.05 16.83 -9.89
CA GLN A 75 6.84 15.56 -10.59
C GLN A 75 5.37 15.37 -11.00
N LEU A 76 4.44 15.84 -10.18
CA LEU A 76 3.00 15.82 -10.49
C LEU A 76 2.66 16.73 -11.69
N LEU A 77 3.31 17.90 -11.79
CA LEU A 77 3.14 18.83 -12.90
C LEU A 77 3.86 18.36 -14.18
N GLN A 78 4.96 17.62 -14.06
CA GLN A 78 5.65 17.03 -15.20
C GLN A 78 4.80 15.93 -15.83
N ASN A 79 4.52 16.03 -17.13
CA ASN A 79 3.68 15.06 -17.85
C ASN A 79 2.30 14.84 -17.23
N PHE A 80 1.72 15.87 -16.58
CA PHE A 80 0.45 15.80 -15.85
C PHE A 80 -0.66 15.04 -16.59
N LYS A 81 -0.83 15.28 -17.89
CA LYS A 81 -1.85 14.57 -18.69
C LYS A 81 -1.64 13.05 -18.70
N ALA A 82 -0.40 12.60 -18.86
CA ALA A 82 -0.08 11.19 -18.88
C ALA A 82 -0.22 10.58 -17.49
N SER A 83 0.35 11.22 -16.47
CA SER A 83 0.25 10.79 -15.07
C SER A 83 -1.21 10.68 -14.60
N ASN A 84 -2.04 11.65 -14.95
CA ASN A 84 -3.47 11.65 -14.60
C ASN A 84 -4.26 10.53 -15.30
N LEU A 85 -3.99 10.27 -16.59
CA LEU A 85 -4.61 9.15 -17.30
C LEU A 85 -4.19 7.81 -16.72
N VAL A 86 -2.92 7.65 -16.37
CA VAL A 86 -2.38 6.44 -15.74
C VAL A 86 -3.03 6.22 -14.38
N ALA A 87 -3.09 7.24 -13.52
CA ALA A 87 -3.70 7.16 -12.21
C ALA A 87 -5.21 6.84 -12.30
N LEU A 88 -5.95 7.61 -13.10
CA LEU A 88 -7.40 7.42 -13.25
C LEU A 88 -7.75 6.01 -13.76
N MET A 89 -7.08 5.53 -14.81
CA MET A 89 -7.32 4.18 -15.33
C MET A 89 -6.80 3.10 -14.37
N GLY A 90 -5.73 3.38 -13.61
CA GLY A 90 -5.21 2.53 -12.56
C GLY A 90 -6.13 2.42 -11.34
N VAL A 91 -7.01 3.39 -11.10
CA VAL A 91 -8.00 3.39 -10.01
C VAL A 91 -9.34 2.82 -10.47
N VAL A 92 -9.82 3.21 -11.66
CA VAL A 92 -11.11 2.74 -12.20
C VAL A 92 -11.10 1.23 -12.43
N ALA A 93 -9.99 0.65 -12.91
CA ALA A 93 -9.93 -0.79 -13.18
C ALA A 93 -10.13 -1.65 -11.91
N PRO A 94 -9.41 -1.43 -10.79
CA PRO A 94 -9.69 -2.10 -9.52
C PRO A 94 -11.11 -1.84 -8.99
N LEU A 95 -11.60 -0.60 -9.06
CA LEU A 95 -12.95 -0.24 -8.60
C LEU A 95 -14.07 -0.91 -9.41
N ALA A 96 -13.85 -1.22 -10.68
CA ALA A 96 -14.82 -1.93 -11.50
C ALA A 96 -14.80 -3.44 -11.24
N VAL A 97 -13.60 -4.02 -11.07
CA VAL A 97 -13.42 -5.48 -11.04
C VAL A 97 -13.60 -6.05 -9.64
N PHE A 98 -12.98 -5.48 -8.61
CA PHE A 98 -13.00 -6.07 -7.27
C PHE A 98 -14.39 -6.10 -6.63
N PRO A 99 -15.24 -5.05 -6.74
CA PRO A 99 -16.59 -5.13 -6.20
C PRO A 99 -17.45 -6.18 -6.90
N VAL A 100 -17.33 -6.31 -8.22
CA VAL A 100 -18.06 -7.35 -8.96
C VAL A 100 -17.64 -8.74 -8.50
N VAL A 101 -16.33 -8.96 -8.39
CA VAL A 101 -15.79 -10.24 -7.92
C VAL A 101 -16.25 -10.53 -6.49
N ALA A 102 -16.13 -9.59 -5.56
CA ALA A 102 -16.58 -9.74 -4.19
C ALA A 102 -18.08 -10.06 -4.08
N LEU A 103 -18.94 -9.40 -4.86
CA LEU A 103 -20.37 -9.70 -4.91
C LEU A 103 -20.65 -11.12 -5.43
N LEU A 104 -19.91 -11.59 -6.44
CA LEU A 104 -20.03 -12.97 -6.95
C LEU A 104 -19.63 -14.01 -5.90
N PHE A 105 -18.73 -13.64 -4.99
CA PHE A 105 -18.34 -14.45 -3.83
C PHE A 105 -19.31 -14.36 -2.64
N GLY A 106 -20.39 -13.58 -2.76
CA GLY A 106 -21.40 -13.45 -1.73
C GLY A 106 -21.05 -12.48 -0.61
N TYR A 107 -20.00 -11.65 -0.77
CA TYR A 107 -19.74 -10.57 0.18
C TYR A 107 -20.80 -9.47 0.05
N GLU A 108 -21.09 -8.79 1.16
CA GLU A 108 -21.97 -7.63 1.16
C GLU A 108 -21.40 -6.48 0.31
N TRP A 109 -22.29 -5.65 -0.22
CA TRP A 109 -21.91 -4.58 -1.16
C TRP A 109 -20.94 -3.56 -0.54
N GLN A 110 -21.00 -3.34 0.78
CA GLN A 110 -20.10 -2.48 1.54
C GLN A 110 -18.66 -3.02 1.47
N ILE A 111 -18.49 -4.30 1.82
CA ILE A 111 -17.20 -5.00 1.75
C ILE A 111 -16.71 -5.04 0.30
N ALA A 112 -17.60 -5.35 -0.64
CA ALA A 112 -17.27 -5.42 -2.06
C ALA A 112 -16.73 -4.09 -2.61
N LEU A 113 -17.40 -2.98 -2.33
CA LEU A 113 -16.91 -1.65 -2.70
C LEU A 113 -15.57 -1.34 -2.02
N PHE A 114 -15.43 -1.68 -0.74
CA PHE A 114 -14.21 -1.43 0.02
C PHE A 114 -13.01 -2.21 -0.54
N TRP A 115 -13.21 -3.42 -1.04
CA TRP A 115 -12.17 -4.18 -1.76
C TRP A 115 -11.63 -3.37 -2.93
N GLY A 116 -12.51 -2.76 -3.73
CA GLY A 116 -12.11 -1.88 -4.83
C GLY A 116 -11.24 -0.72 -4.37
N VAL A 117 -11.56 -0.10 -3.23
CA VAL A 117 -10.81 1.04 -2.67
C VAL A 117 -9.41 0.61 -2.18
N VAL A 118 -9.33 -0.44 -1.36
CA VAL A 118 -8.04 -0.97 -0.85
C VAL A 118 -7.10 -1.31 -2.00
N PHE A 119 -7.66 -1.95 -3.02
CA PHE A 119 -6.91 -2.52 -4.12
C PHE A 119 -6.67 -1.53 -5.28
N ALA A 120 -7.23 -0.33 -5.19
CA ALA A 120 -6.90 0.82 -6.02
C ALA A 120 -5.65 1.58 -5.51
N ALA A 121 -5.20 1.39 -4.27
CA ALA A 121 -3.99 2.04 -3.78
C ALA A 121 -2.71 1.39 -4.33
N THR A 122 -1.72 2.24 -4.64
CA THR A 122 -0.39 1.86 -5.17
C THR A 122 0.69 2.22 -4.14
N SER A 123 1.93 1.79 -4.34
CA SER A 123 3.09 2.19 -3.50
C SER A 123 4.23 2.75 -4.34
N ILE A 124 4.68 3.95 -3.97
CA ILE A 124 5.75 4.67 -4.67
C ILE A 124 7.16 4.15 -4.34
N SER A 125 7.41 3.72 -3.09
CA SER A 125 8.75 3.44 -2.57
C SER A 125 9.45 2.25 -3.26
N ILE A 126 8.71 1.19 -3.56
CA ILE A 126 9.23 0.03 -4.35
C ILE A 126 9.57 0.47 -5.76
N THR A 127 8.70 1.28 -6.35
CA THR A 127 8.85 1.71 -7.72
C THR A 127 10.02 2.67 -7.89
N ILE A 128 10.21 3.59 -6.95
CA ILE A 128 11.42 4.44 -6.88
C ILE A 128 12.68 3.58 -6.79
N SER A 129 12.68 2.57 -5.90
CA SER A 129 13.85 1.72 -5.69
C SER A 129 14.24 0.97 -6.97
N VAL A 130 13.27 0.33 -7.63
CA VAL A 130 13.51 -0.43 -8.87
C VAL A 130 13.88 0.49 -10.04
N LEU A 131 13.24 1.66 -10.17
CA LEU A 131 13.62 2.64 -11.20
C LEU A 131 15.00 3.23 -10.96
N GLY A 132 15.38 3.43 -9.70
CA GLY A 132 16.70 3.91 -9.29
C GLY A 132 17.80 2.90 -9.59
N GLU A 133 17.57 1.63 -9.23
CA GLU A 133 18.47 0.50 -9.56
C GLU A 133 18.76 0.41 -11.07
N GLN A 134 17.78 0.74 -11.91
CA GLN A 134 17.90 0.70 -13.37
C GLN A 134 18.26 2.06 -14.01
N GLY A 135 18.50 3.09 -13.21
CA GLY A 135 18.87 4.43 -13.70
C GLY A 135 17.78 5.14 -14.51
N LYS A 136 16.50 4.77 -14.32
CA LYS A 136 15.36 5.28 -15.10
C LYS A 136 14.51 6.34 -14.39
N LEU A 137 14.88 6.77 -13.18
CA LEU A 137 14.16 7.81 -12.41
C LEU A 137 13.99 9.13 -13.17
N GLY A 138 15.03 9.60 -13.86
CA GLY A 138 15.02 10.86 -14.60
C GLY A 138 14.37 10.80 -15.99
N THR A 139 13.73 9.69 -16.34
CA THR A 139 13.10 9.51 -17.67
C THR A 139 11.64 9.94 -17.67
N VAL A 140 11.04 10.09 -18.85
CA VAL A 140 9.59 10.34 -18.99
C VAL A 140 8.79 9.23 -18.31
N MET A 141 9.22 7.97 -18.43
CA MET A 141 8.58 6.86 -17.74
C MET A 141 8.63 7.07 -16.21
N GLY A 142 9.81 7.36 -15.67
CA GLY A 142 9.98 7.64 -14.25
C GLY A 142 9.06 8.75 -13.76
N ALA A 143 9.07 9.90 -14.44
CA ALA A 143 8.22 11.04 -14.10
C ALA A 143 6.71 10.68 -14.14
N VAL A 144 6.26 9.92 -15.16
CA VAL A 144 4.85 9.52 -15.29
C VAL A 144 4.44 8.55 -14.18
N VAL A 145 5.28 7.57 -13.85
CA VAL A 145 4.97 6.59 -12.79
C VAL A 145 4.93 7.28 -11.43
N LEU A 146 5.91 8.13 -11.12
CA LEU A 146 5.97 8.83 -9.83
C LEU A 146 4.81 9.82 -9.69
N GLY A 147 4.52 10.61 -10.74
CA GLY A 147 3.37 11.51 -10.74
C GLY A 147 2.03 10.77 -10.63
N ALA A 148 1.89 9.62 -11.30
CA ALA A 148 0.69 8.80 -11.21
C ALA A 148 0.53 8.16 -9.82
N ALA A 149 1.61 7.72 -9.18
CA ALA A 149 1.57 7.14 -7.83
C ALA A 149 1.06 8.16 -6.79
N VAL A 150 1.54 9.40 -6.84
CA VAL A 150 1.06 10.46 -5.95
C VAL A 150 -0.43 10.76 -6.20
N LEU A 151 -0.86 10.83 -7.46
CA LEU A 151 -2.28 11.03 -7.80
C LEU A 151 -3.14 9.85 -7.32
N ASP A 152 -2.65 8.62 -7.46
CA ASP A 152 -3.29 7.41 -6.95
C ASP A 152 -3.52 7.49 -5.43
N ASP A 153 -2.53 7.94 -4.66
CA ASP A 153 -2.64 8.05 -3.20
C ASP A 153 -3.68 9.10 -2.79
N ILE A 154 -3.71 10.25 -3.47
CA ILE A 154 -4.73 11.27 -3.27
C ILE A 154 -6.11 10.71 -3.62
N LEU A 155 -6.25 10.06 -4.78
CA LEU A 155 -7.51 9.46 -5.22
C LEU A 155 -7.98 8.36 -4.26
N ALA A 156 -7.08 7.54 -3.74
CA ALA A 156 -7.40 6.47 -2.80
C ALA A 156 -7.95 7.06 -1.48
N LEU A 157 -7.34 8.10 -0.93
CA LEU A 157 -7.85 8.77 0.26
C LEU A 157 -9.21 9.47 0.02
N LEU A 158 -9.39 10.08 -1.16
CA LEU A 158 -10.69 10.63 -1.55
C LEU A 158 -11.76 9.54 -1.65
N LEU A 159 -11.42 8.37 -2.19
CA LEU A 159 -12.33 7.23 -2.29
C LEU A 159 -12.70 6.65 -0.93
N VAL A 160 -11.75 6.54 0.00
CA VAL A 160 -12.04 6.14 1.39
C VAL A 160 -13.02 7.12 2.04
N THR A 161 -12.77 8.43 1.86
CA THR A 161 -13.64 9.48 2.40
C THR A 161 -15.04 9.42 1.79
N ALA A 162 -15.13 9.26 0.46
CA ALA A 162 -16.39 9.16 -0.26
C ALA A 162 -17.17 7.90 0.13
N TYR A 163 -16.48 6.76 0.25
CA TYR A 163 -17.06 5.51 0.74
C TYR A 163 -17.65 5.71 2.14
N ALA A 164 -16.89 6.31 3.04
CA ALA A 164 -17.31 6.49 4.42
C ALA A 164 -18.48 7.48 4.57
N ALA A 165 -18.54 8.52 3.73
CA ALA A 165 -19.69 9.41 3.63
C ALA A 165 -20.93 8.68 3.08
N PHE A 166 -20.75 7.79 2.10
CA PHE A 166 -21.83 7.05 1.45
C PHE A 166 -22.51 6.04 2.40
N ILE A 167 -21.76 5.38 3.27
CA ILE A 167 -22.30 4.40 4.23
C ILE A 167 -22.98 5.03 5.46
N GLY A 168 -23.16 6.35 5.50
CA GLY A 168 -23.99 7.04 6.50
C GLY A 168 -23.25 7.60 7.71
N GLY A 169 -21.92 7.75 7.66
CA GLY A 169 -21.13 8.51 8.65
C GLY A 169 -21.05 7.92 10.07
N SER A 170 -21.85 6.91 10.41
CA SER A 170 -21.86 6.26 11.73
C SER A 170 -20.63 5.39 12.02
N GLY A 171 -19.79 5.12 11.01
CA GLY A 171 -18.50 4.42 11.13
C GLY A 171 -17.27 5.33 11.10
N LEU A 172 -17.43 6.64 10.89
CA LEU A 172 -16.32 7.60 10.82
C LEU A 172 -15.92 8.05 12.22
N GLY A 173 -15.23 7.18 12.95
CA GLY A 173 -14.45 7.60 14.11
C GLY A 173 -13.29 8.51 13.70
N LEU A 174 -12.75 9.27 14.66
CA LEU A 174 -11.55 10.09 14.49
C LEU A 174 -10.40 9.29 13.84
N ASN A 175 -10.35 7.99 14.08
CA ASN A 175 -9.34 7.06 13.57
C ASN A 175 -9.33 6.91 12.04
N THR A 176 -10.45 7.17 11.35
CA THR A 176 -10.50 7.13 9.87
C THR A 176 -10.06 8.45 9.24
N VAL A 177 -10.33 9.58 9.92
CA VAL A 177 -10.04 10.92 9.41
C VAL A 177 -8.58 11.31 9.68
N MET A 178 -8.00 10.83 10.78
CA MET A 178 -6.65 11.18 11.20
C MET A 178 -5.55 10.86 10.16
N PRO A 179 -5.55 9.69 9.50
CA PRO A 179 -4.59 9.38 8.42
C PRO A 179 -4.68 10.37 7.24
N ILE A 180 -5.90 10.80 6.88
CA ILE A 180 -6.13 11.78 5.80
C ILE A 180 -5.60 13.16 6.20
N ILE A 181 -5.86 13.60 7.44
CA ILE A 181 -5.32 14.85 7.97
C ILE A 181 -3.79 14.80 8.01
N ALA A 182 -3.21 13.69 8.48
CA ALA A 182 -1.77 13.47 8.51
C ALA A 182 -1.14 13.58 7.11
N PHE A 183 -1.75 12.96 6.10
CA PHE A 183 -1.33 13.10 4.71
C PHE A 183 -1.38 14.55 4.23
N ALA A 184 -2.50 15.24 4.46
CA ALA A 184 -2.65 16.66 4.09
C ALA A 184 -1.60 17.55 4.77
N ILE A 185 -1.31 17.32 6.06
CA ILE A 185 -0.23 18.00 6.78
C ILE A 185 1.13 17.72 6.12
N GLY A 186 1.42 16.47 5.75
CA GLY A 186 2.63 16.11 5.02
C GLY A 186 2.79 16.90 3.72
N VAL A 187 1.72 16.98 2.91
CA VAL A 187 1.71 17.76 1.65
C VAL A 187 1.95 19.26 1.89
N LEU A 188 1.39 19.82 2.96
CA LEU A 188 1.64 21.22 3.34
C LEU A 188 3.09 21.42 3.78
N LEU A 189 3.62 20.53 4.62
CA LEU A 189 5.00 20.57 5.11
C LEU A 189 6.03 20.40 3.99
N ARG A 190 5.67 19.69 2.90
CA ARG A 190 6.52 19.50 1.72
C ARG A 190 6.92 20.83 1.07
N GLN A 191 6.10 21.87 1.20
CA GLN A 191 6.38 23.20 0.63
C GLN A 191 7.46 23.98 1.40
N LEU A 192 7.87 23.51 2.59
CA LEU A 192 8.88 24.19 3.40
C LEU A 192 10.31 23.95 2.85
N PRO A 193 11.23 24.92 2.97
CA PRO A 193 12.62 24.79 2.48
C PRO A 193 13.45 23.64 3.07
N LYS A 194 12.98 23.03 4.17
CA LYS A 194 13.67 21.93 4.87
C LYS A 194 12.88 20.61 4.82
N SER A 195 11.93 20.49 3.89
CA SER A 195 11.04 19.33 3.81
C SER A 195 11.79 18.01 3.56
N ASP A 196 12.84 18.00 2.74
CA ASP A 196 13.67 16.80 2.52
C ASP A 196 14.35 16.32 3.81
N LYS A 197 14.86 17.26 4.63
CA LYS A 197 15.45 16.93 5.93
C LYS A 197 14.40 16.41 6.90
N LEU A 198 13.20 17.00 6.88
CA LEU A 198 12.09 16.57 7.73
C LEU A 198 11.68 15.13 7.36
N LEU A 199 11.44 14.87 6.08
CA LEU A 199 11.11 13.55 5.55
C LEU A 199 12.16 12.51 5.96
N HIS A 200 13.45 12.79 5.73
CA HIS A 200 14.51 11.87 6.11
C HIS A 200 14.54 11.60 7.62
N THR A 201 14.28 12.62 8.45
CA THR A 201 14.26 12.47 9.92
C THR A 201 13.06 11.62 10.38
N THR A 202 11.88 11.87 9.82
CA THR A 202 10.66 11.14 10.17
C THR A 202 10.68 9.71 9.63
N GLU A 203 11.25 9.48 8.45
CA GLU A 203 11.57 8.16 7.90
C GLU A 203 12.53 7.39 8.81
N LEU A 204 13.68 7.97 9.16
CA LEU A 204 14.64 7.30 10.05
C LEU A 204 14.00 6.93 11.39
N PHE A 205 13.27 7.86 12.00
CA PHE A 205 12.56 7.59 13.24
C PHE A 205 11.53 6.47 13.06
N GLY A 206 10.72 6.53 12.00
CA GLY A 206 9.72 5.53 11.68
C GLY A 206 10.33 4.14 11.44
N GLU A 207 11.33 4.03 10.55
CA GLU A 207 11.97 2.77 10.16
C GLU A 207 12.60 2.03 11.35
N TRP A 208 13.19 2.74 12.30
CA TRP A 208 13.89 2.14 13.43
C TRP A 208 12.99 1.85 14.63
N THR A 209 11.80 2.46 14.70
CA THR A 209 10.94 2.36 15.89
C THR A 209 9.49 2.02 15.54
N VAL A 210 8.79 2.92 14.87
CA VAL A 210 7.32 2.85 14.75
C VAL A 210 6.86 1.89 13.66
N PHE A 211 7.44 1.96 12.46
CA PHE A 211 7.01 1.17 11.30
C PHE A 211 7.18 -0.34 11.50
N PRO A 212 8.28 -0.86 12.07
CA PRO A 212 8.37 -2.29 12.35
C PRO A 212 7.27 -2.78 13.30
N ILE A 213 6.91 -1.98 14.31
CA ILE A 213 5.81 -2.30 15.24
C ILE A 213 4.46 -2.22 14.53
N PHE A 214 4.22 -1.18 13.72
CA PHE A 214 3.01 -1.02 12.91
C PHE A 214 2.77 -2.22 11.99
N PHE A 215 3.74 -2.53 11.12
CA PHE A 215 3.63 -3.63 10.16
C PHE A 215 3.64 -5.00 10.85
N GLY A 216 4.45 -5.17 11.88
CA GLY A 216 4.42 -6.36 12.71
C GLY A 216 3.03 -6.58 13.32
N SER A 217 2.43 -5.53 13.87
CA SER A 217 1.09 -5.59 14.48
C SER A 217 0.00 -5.90 13.45
N ILE A 218 0.11 -5.42 12.22
CA ILE A 218 -0.79 -5.84 11.12
C ILE A 218 -0.63 -7.35 10.89
N GLY A 219 0.62 -7.85 10.83
CA GLY A 219 0.90 -9.27 10.67
C GLY A 219 0.36 -10.15 11.81
N LEU A 220 0.39 -9.66 13.06
CA LEU A 220 -0.18 -10.38 14.22
C LEU A 220 -1.70 -10.58 14.11
N ASN A 221 -2.39 -9.69 13.40
CA ASN A 221 -3.85 -9.76 13.21
C ASN A 221 -4.27 -10.67 12.05
N VAL A 222 -3.32 -11.20 11.27
CA VAL A 222 -3.61 -12.22 10.27
C VAL A 222 -3.96 -13.50 11.02
N VAL A 223 -5.13 -14.08 10.77
CA VAL A 223 -5.53 -15.34 11.40
C VAL A 223 -5.81 -16.38 10.34
N PHE A 224 -5.21 -17.56 10.48
CA PHE A 224 -5.39 -18.64 9.53
C PHE A 224 -6.62 -19.52 9.84
N HIS A 225 -7.79 -18.92 9.93
CA HIS A 225 -9.03 -19.70 9.94
C HIS A 225 -9.45 -19.98 8.50
N ASN A 226 -9.73 -21.26 8.18
CA ASN A 226 -10.23 -21.71 6.87
C ASN A 226 -9.35 -21.38 5.64
N LEU A 227 -8.03 -21.16 5.83
CA LEU A 227 -7.12 -20.88 4.69
C LEU A 227 -7.09 -21.99 3.64
N ALA A 228 -7.24 -23.24 4.09
CA ALA A 228 -7.28 -24.41 3.20
C ALA A 228 -8.49 -24.38 2.25
N GLU A 229 -9.52 -23.61 2.56
CA GLU A 229 -10.71 -23.42 1.72
C GLU A 229 -10.64 -22.11 0.91
N THR A 230 -9.97 -21.07 1.41
CA THR A 230 -9.89 -19.75 0.78
C THR A 230 -8.62 -19.48 -0.03
N TRP A 231 -7.62 -20.39 -0.04
CA TRP A 231 -6.35 -20.18 -0.75
C TRP A 231 -6.50 -19.85 -2.24
N TRP A 232 -7.46 -20.48 -2.92
CA TRP A 232 -7.72 -20.22 -4.33
C TRP A 232 -8.31 -18.82 -4.57
N ILE A 233 -9.09 -18.30 -3.62
CA ILE A 233 -9.61 -16.92 -3.64
C ILE A 233 -8.43 -15.95 -3.49
N MET A 234 -7.50 -16.20 -2.59
CA MET A 234 -6.31 -15.34 -2.42
C MET A 234 -5.44 -15.30 -3.69
N ILE A 235 -5.26 -16.44 -4.37
CA ILE A 235 -4.54 -16.51 -5.66
C ILE A 235 -5.30 -15.72 -6.73
N LEU A 236 -6.62 -15.89 -6.80
CA LEU A 236 -7.46 -15.14 -7.73
C LEU A 236 -7.37 -13.63 -7.47
N LEU A 237 -7.50 -13.19 -6.22
CA LEU A 237 -7.42 -11.79 -5.85
C LEU A 237 -6.03 -11.20 -6.09
N THR A 238 -4.97 -11.96 -5.86
CA THR A 238 -3.60 -11.55 -6.20
C THR A 238 -3.42 -11.42 -7.71
N SER A 239 -3.97 -12.36 -8.49
CA SER A 239 -3.91 -12.31 -9.95
C SER A 239 -4.68 -11.11 -10.49
N LEU A 240 -5.88 -10.86 -9.95
CA LEU A 240 -6.68 -9.68 -10.27
C LEU A 240 -5.96 -8.40 -9.85
N ALA A 241 -5.34 -8.39 -8.67
CA ALA A 241 -4.59 -7.25 -8.16
C ALA A 241 -3.54 -6.76 -9.14
N VAL A 242 -2.73 -7.71 -9.59
CA VAL A 242 -1.68 -7.50 -10.57
C VAL A 242 -2.28 -7.10 -11.91
N ALA A 243 -3.27 -7.85 -12.41
CA ALA A 243 -3.86 -7.62 -13.73
C ALA A 243 -4.56 -6.26 -13.86
N THR A 244 -5.42 -5.90 -12.90
CA THR A 244 -6.19 -4.65 -12.97
C THR A 244 -5.29 -3.44 -12.95
N LYS A 245 -4.25 -3.45 -12.11
CA LYS A 245 -3.27 -2.35 -12.07
C LYS A 245 -2.38 -2.34 -13.30
N TYR A 246 -1.83 -3.48 -13.69
CA TYR A 246 -0.96 -3.59 -14.85
C TYR A 246 -1.63 -3.11 -16.12
N TYR A 247 -2.83 -3.62 -16.42
CA TYR A 247 -3.57 -3.26 -17.62
C TYR A 247 -4.23 -1.89 -17.51
N GLY A 248 -4.77 -1.52 -16.34
CA GLY A 248 -5.39 -0.20 -16.14
C GLY A 248 -4.38 0.95 -16.33
N ALA A 249 -3.29 0.93 -15.57
CA ALA A 249 -2.24 1.95 -15.67
C ALA A 249 -1.53 1.91 -17.03
N GLY A 250 -1.23 0.71 -17.55
CA GLY A 250 -0.62 0.55 -18.87
C GLY A 250 -1.52 1.04 -20.02
N PHE A 251 -2.84 0.88 -19.90
CA PHE A 251 -3.80 1.45 -20.85
C PHE A 251 -3.86 2.98 -20.75
N GLY A 252 -3.87 3.54 -19.54
CA GLY A 252 -3.76 4.98 -19.33
C GLY A 252 -2.50 5.59 -19.98
N ALA A 253 -1.36 4.89 -19.87
CA ALA A 253 -0.11 5.28 -20.53
C ALA A 253 -0.22 5.26 -22.07
N ARG A 254 -0.90 4.25 -22.64
CA ARG A 254 -1.14 4.19 -24.10
C ARG A 254 -2.09 5.28 -24.58
N MET A 255 -3.12 5.62 -23.80
CA MET A 255 -3.99 6.76 -24.09
C MET A 255 -3.22 8.08 -24.10
N ALA A 256 -2.18 8.18 -23.27
CA ALA A 256 -1.25 9.29 -23.27
C ALA A 256 -0.22 9.26 -24.43
N ARG A 257 -0.36 8.33 -25.38
CA ARG A 257 0.49 8.13 -26.57
C ARG A 257 1.94 7.72 -26.26
N LEU A 258 2.17 7.07 -25.13
CA LEU A 258 3.46 6.45 -24.84
C LEU A 258 3.62 5.13 -25.61
N ASP A 259 4.85 4.77 -25.94
CA ASP A 259 5.12 3.53 -26.67
C ASP A 259 4.76 2.28 -25.85
N LYS A 260 4.67 1.13 -26.52
CA LYS A 260 4.23 -0.13 -25.91
C LYS A 260 5.16 -0.59 -24.77
N TYR A 261 6.47 -0.40 -24.90
CA TYR A 261 7.44 -0.83 -23.90
C TYR A 261 7.34 0.07 -22.67
N THR A 262 7.32 1.39 -22.87
CA THR A 262 7.12 2.37 -21.80
C THR A 262 5.79 2.16 -21.09
N SER A 263 4.70 1.96 -21.83
CA SER A 263 3.37 1.73 -21.25
C SER A 263 3.30 0.45 -20.42
N ASN A 264 3.93 -0.63 -20.89
CA ASN A 264 3.98 -1.88 -20.14
C ASN A 264 4.85 -1.75 -18.87
N ALA A 265 5.96 -1.00 -18.94
CA ALA A 265 6.80 -0.72 -17.78
C ALA A 265 6.07 0.16 -16.76
N ILE A 266 5.32 1.18 -17.20
CA ILE A 266 4.45 2.00 -16.34
C ILE A 266 3.41 1.13 -15.66
N GLY A 267 2.70 0.27 -16.42
CA GLY A 267 1.73 -0.66 -15.86
C GLY A 267 2.34 -1.55 -14.77
N ALA A 268 3.56 -2.06 -14.98
CA ALA A 268 4.27 -2.84 -13.98
C ALA A 268 4.69 -2.01 -12.76
N GLY A 269 5.10 -0.76 -12.97
CA GLY A 269 5.43 0.19 -11.90
C GLY A 269 4.26 0.54 -10.98
N MET A 270 3.03 0.37 -11.45
CA MET A 270 1.82 0.67 -10.67
C MET A 270 1.20 -0.56 -10.00
N VAL A 271 1.80 -1.75 -10.12
CA VAL A 271 1.24 -3.00 -9.55
C VAL A 271 1.49 -3.15 -8.06
N SER A 272 2.58 -2.55 -7.56
CA SER A 272 2.95 -2.67 -6.15
C SER A 272 1.84 -2.13 -5.26
N ARG A 273 1.28 -3.01 -4.43
CA ARG A 273 0.51 -2.60 -3.25
C ARG A 273 1.47 -2.53 -2.10
N GLY A 274 1.47 -1.44 -1.36
CA GLY A 274 2.37 -1.27 -0.24
C GLY A 274 1.64 -0.62 0.92
N GLU A 275 2.34 0.31 1.54
CA GLU A 275 1.96 0.90 2.82
C GLU A 275 0.56 1.54 2.77
N MET A 276 0.23 2.25 1.68
CA MET A 276 -1.08 2.88 1.49
C MET A 276 -2.24 1.88 1.46
N ALA A 277 -2.08 0.73 0.78
CA ALA A 277 -3.12 -0.30 0.75
C ALA A 277 -3.35 -0.91 2.14
N LEU A 278 -2.29 -1.06 2.94
CA LEU A 278 -2.37 -1.55 4.33
C LEU A 278 -3.05 -0.53 5.24
N VAL A 279 -2.75 0.76 5.07
CA VAL A 279 -3.41 1.84 5.81
C VAL A 279 -4.90 1.84 5.54
N ILE A 280 -5.32 1.72 4.27
CA ILE A 280 -6.74 1.67 3.92
C ILE A 280 -7.40 0.41 4.47
N ALA A 281 -6.75 -0.75 4.36
CA ALA A 281 -7.27 -1.99 4.95
C ALA A 281 -7.45 -1.85 6.48
N GLN A 282 -6.48 -1.22 7.16
CA GLN A 282 -6.53 -0.98 8.59
C GLN A 282 -7.67 -0.01 8.97
N ILE A 283 -7.88 1.05 8.18
CA ILE A 283 -9.04 1.94 8.32
C ILE A 283 -10.35 1.14 8.24
N GLY A 284 -10.45 0.21 7.27
CA GLY A 284 -11.60 -0.67 7.13
C GLY A 284 -11.83 -1.59 8.33
N ALA A 285 -10.75 -2.15 8.88
CA ALA A 285 -10.81 -3.01 10.06
C ALA A 285 -11.23 -2.23 11.31
N THR A 286 -10.60 -1.09 11.59
CA THR A 286 -10.91 -0.25 12.76
C THR A 286 -12.29 0.41 12.65
N GLY A 287 -12.76 0.71 11.44
CA GLY A 287 -14.11 1.19 11.15
C GLY A 287 -15.19 0.10 11.18
N HIS A 288 -14.85 -1.14 11.54
CA HIS A 288 -15.74 -2.30 11.54
C HIS A 288 -16.40 -2.61 10.17
N ILE A 289 -15.77 -2.15 9.08
CA ILE A 289 -16.18 -2.46 7.71
C ILE A 289 -15.70 -3.86 7.32
N LEU A 290 -14.48 -4.22 7.74
CA LEU A 290 -13.86 -5.50 7.46
C LEU A 290 -13.88 -6.39 8.69
N SER A 291 -14.28 -7.65 8.51
CA SER A 291 -14.03 -8.68 9.52
C SER A 291 -12.54 -9.00 9.59
N ASN A 292 -12.07 -9.51 10.74
CA ASN A 292 -10.67 -9.92 10.91
C ASN A 292 -10.21 -10.94 9.85
N GLN A 293 -11.12 -11.80 9.40
CA GLN A 293 -10.85 -12.77 8.33
C GLN A 293 -10.57 -12.06 7.00
N VAL A 294 -11.46 -11.16 6.57
CA VAL A 294 -11.30 -10.43 5.30
C VAL A 294 -10.08 -9.53 5.35
N PHE A 295 -9.81 -8.88 6.49
CA PHE A 295 -8.59 -8.11 6.69
C PHE A 295 -7.32 -8.97 6.51
N GLY A 296 -7.28 -10.15 7.13
CA GLY A 296 -6.16 -11.09 6.98
C GLY A 296 -5.95 -11.54 5.52
N GLU A 297 -7.04 -11.85 4.82
CA GLU A 297 -7.01 -12.20 3.39
C GLU A 297 -6.45 -11.05 2.54
N MET A 298 -6.87 -9.81 2.80
CA MET A 298 -6.33 -8.62 2.11
C MET A 298 -4.84 -8.43 2.39
N VAL A 299 -4.38 -8.60 3.63
CA VAL A 299 -2.96 -8.46 3.99
C VAL A 299 -2.12 -9.47 3.20
N ILE A 300 -2.56 -10.73 3.08
CA ILE A 300 -1.86 -11.76 2.29
C ILE A 300 -1.81 -11.37 0.80
N VAL A 301 -2.94 -10.91 0.23
CA VAL A 301 -2.99 -10.45 -1.17
C VAL A 301 -2.07 -9.25 -1.39
N ILE A 302 -2.02 -8.30 -0.45
CA ILE A 302 -1.12 -7.15 -0.50
C ILE A 302 0.32 -7.65 -0.52
N ILE A 303 0.75 -8.43 0.47
CA ILE A 303 2.11 -9.03 0.56
C ILE A 303 2.50 -9.73 -0.75
N ALA A 304 1.62 -10.59 -1.28
CA ALA A 304 1.87 -11.34 -2.50
C ALA A 304 2.04 -10.41 -3.71
N SER A 305 1.16 -9.42 -3.88
CA SER A 305 1.28 -8.43 -4.96
C SER A 305 2.53 -7.55 -4.84
N THR A 306 2.93 -7.19 -3.62
CA THR A 306 4.18 -6.45 -3.33
C THR A 306 5.41 -7.23 -3.76
N ILE A 307 5.45 -8.54 -3.52
CA ILE A 307 6.54 -9.44 -3.92
C ILE A 307 6.60 -9.59 -5.45
N ILE A 308 5.44 -9.68 -6.11
CA ILE A 308 5.35 -9.86 -7.57
C ILE A 308 5.81 -8.59 -8.31
N ALA A 309 5.53 -7.40 -7.79
CA ALA A 309 5.82 -6.13 -8.45
C ALA A 309 7.28 -5.98 -8.92
N PRO A 310 8.32 -6.07 -8.08
CA PRO A 310 9.71 -5.92 -8.52
C PRO A 310 10.13 -7.03 -9.52
N LEU A 311 9.61 -8.25 -9.37
CA LEU A 311 9.88 -9.36 -10.28
C LEU A 311 9.34 -9.09 -11.69
N MET A 312 8.18 -8.43 -11.78
CA MET A 312 7.57 -8.05 -13.06
C MET A 312 8.16 -6.77 -13.65
N MET A 313 8.48 -5.78 -12.81
CA MET A 313 9.02 -4.49 -13.23
C MET A 313 10.39 -4.61 -13.88
N ARG A 314 11.34 -5.29 -13.22
CA ARG A 314 12.74 -5.40 -13.65
C ARG A 314 12.93 -5.78 -15.13
N PRO A 315 12.32 -6.85 -15.65
CA PRO A 315 12.49 -7.25 -17.05
C PRO A 315 11.75 -6.34 -18.05
N LEU A 316 10.72 -5.61 -17.62
CA LEU A 316 9.95 -4.71 -18.49
C LEU A 316 10.63 -3.36 -18.64
N ILE A 317 11.14 -2.78 -17.55
CA ILE A 317 11.89 -1.52 -17.56
C ILE A 317 13.18 -1.68 -18.37
N ALA A 318 13.86 -2.83 -18.29
CA ALA A 318 15.06 -3.13 -19.08
C ALA A 318 14.84 -3.09 -20.61
N LYS A 319 13.59 -3.22 -21.08
CA LYS A 319 13.23 -3.14 -22.51
C LYS A 319 12.93 -1.71 -22.97
N VAL A 320 12.84 -0.76 -22.03
CA VAL A 320 12.58 0.65 -22.34
C VAL A 320 13.89 1.34 -22.66
N LYS A 321 13.98 1.89 -23.87
CA LYS A 321 15.15 2.63 -24.33
C LYS A 321 15.30 3.94 -23.58
#